data_AF-A0A523Y5P5-F1
#
_entry.id   AF-A0A523Y5P5-F1
#
_cell.length_a   1.000
_cell.length_b   1.000
_cell.length_c   1.000
_cell.angle_alpha   90.00
_cell.angle_beta   90.00
_cell.angle_gamma   90.00
#
_symmetry.space_group_name_H-M   'P 1'
#
loop_
_entity.id
_entity.type
_entity.pdbx_description
1 polymer ?
#
loop_
_entity_poly.entity_id
_entity_poly.type
_entity_poly.pdbx_seq_one_letter_code
_entity_poly.pdbx_strand_id
1 'polypeptide(L)'
;MGKISLLFNEYLCSGCHTCEIACKQEHGLGVGPRVIRVLEESPYFKPLFCHHCDDPPCVKACPEDAITKDSETGVVLLDLEKCTGCNAAPGTSGAEKQGTSPCKAECPAHIDVQGYVSLAAKGKFQEALELIKEASPFPSICGRICPHPCESACNRGGIDDPVANHAIERFVADLDLNTTKRYMPKIKEKKKDEVAIIGSGPAGLTCAYYLAQEGYQVTIFEKDTEPGGMLTAGIPSYRLPREVVNAEIQLIRDMDVTIKTGVEIGKDTTIAQLREEGFKAFFTAIGTQACLELGIEGENLDGVYGGLDYLRKINRGESVTLGKDIAVIGGGNTAMDAARSARRTGAENAFILYRRSLEEMPANAEEIKECQEEGIPIKTLAQPLRFIGENGRVKAIECVKMKLTEPDESGRPKPEPVPDSVFTMEVDAVINALGQEADWACLTPECACTLSDWGTMNVDPLTLQSDDPDIFAGGDAARGSRTVIEAIADGKQAAISIDRFILGRDLRLGRDQVFPTITDPQKEVYNKIDRVQMPCLDPQARIKSFDEVQKGLTEEMVLEEAKRCISCGTCCVQACPYDVMQFNHDTLKAVKCDLCVDKRGNNEAPACFSVCPVRCIFWGDPEEYKEAVRIL
;
A
#
# COMPACT_ATOMS: atom_id res chain seq x y z
N MET A 1 -5.49 -32.29 -29.84
CA MET A 1 -4.25 -32.17 -30.64
C MET A 1 -3.09 -32.07 -29.67
N GLY A 2 -1.96 -32.74 -29.92
CA GLY A 2 -0.76 -32.63 -29.07
C GLY A 2 -0.32 -31.18 -28.92
N LYS A 3 0.41 -30.85 -27.85
CA LYS A 3 0.92 -29.50 -27.57
C LYS A 3 1.99 -29.15 -28.62
N ILE A 4 1.55 -28.67 -29.79
CA ILE A 4 2.45 -28.31 -30.89
C ILE A 4 3.38 -27.22 -30.39
N SER A 5 4.69 -27.48 -30.44
CA SER A 5 5.69 -26.61 -29.82
C SER A 5 6.76 -26.22 -30.81
N LEU A 6 7.29 -25.02 -30.63
CA LEU A 6 8.51 -24.59 -31.27
C LEU A 6 9.66 -24.81 -30.28
N LEU A 7 10.55 -25.74 -30.59
CA LEU A 7 11.70 -26.08 -29.76
C LEU A 7 12.98 -25.59 -30.41
N PHE A 8 13.98 -25.30 -29.59
CA PHE A 8 15.23 -24.69 -30.04
C PHE A 8 16.43 -25.39 -29.43
N ASN A 9 17.44 -25.68 -30.26
CA ASN A 9 18.74 -26.20 -29.85
C ASN A 9 19.81 -25.11 -29.95
N GLU A 10 20.26 -24.62 -28.79
CA GLU A 10 21.26 -23.54 -28.68
C GLU A 10 22.65 -23.92 -29.22
N TYR A 11 23.03 -25.20 -29.15
CA TYR A 11 24.34 -25.67 -29.63
C TYR A 11 24.46 -25.72 -31.15
N LEU A 12 23.33 -25.82 -31.86
CA LEU A 12 23.31 -25.87 -33.33
C LEU A 12 23.14 -24.50 -33.97
N CYS A 13 22.78 -23.48 -33.19
CA CYS A 13 22.50 -22.16 -33.71
C CYS A 13 23.78 -21.47 -34.20
N SER A 14 23.79 -21.03 -35.46
CA SER A 14 24.93 -20.31 -36.06
C SER A 14 24.85 -18.79 -35.94
N GLY A 15 23.78 -18.24 -35.34
CA GLY A 15 23.60 -16.79 -35.23
C GLY A 15 23.37 -16.09 -36.58
N CYS A 16 22.84 -16.77 -37.60
CA CYS A 16 22.70 -16.21 -38.95
C CYS A 16 21.51 -15.24 -39.14
N HIS A 17 20.67 -15.02 -38.13
CA HIS A 17 19.47 -14.16 -38.14
C HIS A 17 18.39 -14.47 -39.19
N THR A 18 18.48 -15.57 -39.95
CA THR A 18 17.49 -15.90 -40.98
C THR A 18 16.08 -16.07 -40.41
N CYS A 19 15.95 -16.64 -39.21
CA CYS A 19 14.67 -16.78 -38.51
C CYS A 19 14.04 -15.42 -38.15
N GLU A 20 14.86 -14.42 -37.79
CA GLU A 20 14.41 -13.05 -37.51
C GLU A 20 13.89 -12.37 -38.78
N ILE A 21 14.65 -12.47 -39.89
CA ILE A 21 14.29 -11.86 -41.18
C ILE A 21 12.99 -12.46 -41.73
N ALA A 22 12.87 -13.79 -41.75
CA ALA A 22 11.67 -14.46 -42.26
C ALA A 22 10.43 -14.13 -41.43
N CYS A 23 10.57 -14.05 -40.11
CA CYS A 23 9.48 -13.63 -39.23
C CYS A 23 9.04 -12.19 -39.52
N LYS A 24 9.98 -11.26 -39.70
CA LYS A 24 9.66 -9.88 -40.07
C LYS A 24 8.90 -9.78 -41.39
N GLN A 25 9.36 -10.51 -42.40
CA GLN A 25 8.71 -10.52 -43.72
C GLN A 25 7.30 -11.12 -43.63
N GLU A 26 7.14 -12.22 -42.91
CA GLU A 26 5.86 -12.91 -42.74
C GLU A 26 4.81 -12.01 -42.07
N HIS A 27 5.19 -11.29 -41.02
CA HIS A 27 4.28 -10.44 -40.26
C HIS A 27 4.25 -8.98 -40.75
N GLY A 28 4.81 -8.68 -41.93
CA GLY A 28 4.81 -7.35 -42.52
C GLY A 28 5.45 -6.27 -41.64
N LEU A 29 6.46 -6.65 -40.83
CA LEU A 29 7.09 -5.76 -39.86
C LEU A 29 8.11 -4.84 -40.52
N GLY A 30 8.04 -3.55 -40.18
CA GLY A 30 8.96 -2.50 -40.66
C GLY A 30 10.35 -2.54 -40.02
N VAL A 31 11.06 -1.41 -40.09
CA VAL A 31 12.40 -1.27 -39.50
C VAL A 31 12.27 -1.06 -37.99
N GLY A 32 12.87 -1.93 -37.18
CA GLY A 32 12.85 -1.82 -35.71
C GLY A 32 12.25 -3.03 -34.99
N PRO A 33 10.93 -3.32 -35.12
CA PRO A 33 10.28 -4.39 -34.36
C PRO A 33 10.88 -5.77 -34.63
N ARG A 34 11.19 -6.53 -33.57
CA ARG A 34 11.76 -7.89 -33.65
C ARG A 34 10.89 -8.86 -32.87
N VAL A 35 9.90 -9.47 -33.55
CA VAL A 35 9.07 -10.53 -32.98
C VAL A 35 9.89 -11.75 -32.53
N ILE A 36 11.01 -12.01 -33.22
CA ILE A 36 12.06 -12.92 -32.78
C ILE A 36 13.37 -12.13 -32.77
N ARG A 37 14.07 -12.12 -31.65
CA ARG A 37 15.41 -11.53 -31.51
C ARG A 37 16.42 -12.62 -31.25
N VAL A 38 17.52 -12.65 -32.01
CA VAL A 38 18.66 -13.51 -31.68
C VAL A 38 19.56 -12.75 -30.71
N LEU A 39 19.72 -13.26 -29.50
CA LEU A 39 20.73 -12.81 -28.55
C LEU A 39 22.09 -13.37 -28.97
N GLU A 40 23.09 -12.49 -28.99
CA GLU A 40 24.48 -12.79 -29.33
C GLU A 40 25.31 -12.78 -28.03
N GLU A 41 25.09 -13.77 -27.16
CA GLU A 41 25.82 -13.89 -25.89
C GLU A 41 26.82 -15.05 -25.96
N SER A 42 28.11 -14.73 -26.00
CA SER A 42 29.18 -15.75 -26.02
C SER A 42 29.01 -16.74 -24.84
N PRO A 43 29.01 -18.07 -25.07
CA PRO A 43 29.45 -18.77 -26.28
C PRO A 43 28.32 -19.26 -27.23
N TYR A 44 27.05 -18.89 -27.04
CA TYR A 44 25.92 -19.42 -27.83
C TYR A 44 24.92 -18.35 -28.29
N PHE A 45 24.29 -18.58 -29.44
CA PHE A 45 23.22 -17.72 -29.92
C PHE A 45 21.86 -18.21 -29.44
N LYS A 46 20.97 -17.31 -29.03
CA LYS A 46 19.63 -17.68 -28.56
C LYS A 46 18.53 -16.83 -29.22
N PRO A 47 17.72 -17.38 -30.14
CA PRO A 47 16.48 -16.75 -30.58
C PRO A 47 15.47 -16.74 -29.42
N LEU A 48 14.90 -15.57 -29.15
CA LEU A 48 13.85 -15.36 -28.18
C LEU A 48 12.50 -15.47 -28.89
N PHE A 49 11.75 -16.53 -28.59
CA PHE A 49 10.38 -16.76 -29.06
C PHE A 49 9.42 -16.78 -27.87
N CYS A 50 8.15 -16.46 -28.11
CA CYS A 50 7.13 -16.55 -27.07
C CYS A 50 6.99 -17.99 -26.59
N HIS A 51 7.00 -18.18 -25.27
CA HIS A 51 6.84 -19.49 -24.64
C HIS A 51 5.37 -19.95 -24.52
N HIS A 52 4.41 -19.08 -24.85
CA HIS A 52 2.97 -19.35 -24.72
C HIS A 52 2.62 -20.00 -23.38
N CYS A 53 3.05 -19.34 -22.29
CA CYS A 53 3.05 -19.85 -20.92
C CYS A 53 1.71 -20.47 -20.52
N ASP A 54 1.76 -21.46 -19.62
CA ASP A 54 0.56 -22.08 -19.09
C ASP A 54 -0.31 -21.06 -18.33
N ASP A 55 0.34 -20.21 -17.53
CA ASP A 55 -0.23 -19.01 -16.91
C ASP A 55 0.49 -17.74 -17.43
N PRO A 56 -0.02 -17.09 -18.50
CA PRO A 56 0.68 -16.00 -19.17
C PRO A 56 0.52 -14.65 -18.43
N PRO A 57 1.60 -14.07 -17.87
CA PRO A 57 1.50 -12.78 -17.16
C PRO A 57 1.10 -11.62 -18.07
N CYS A 58 1.46 -11.68 -19.35
CA CYS A 58 1.10 -10.66 -20.34
C CYS A 58 -0.42 -10.59 -20.62
N VAL A 59 -1.16 -11.68 -20.45
CA VAL A 59 -2.64 -11.67 -20.53
C VAL A 59 -3.21 -10.90 -19.34
N LYS A 60 -2.73 -11.20 -18.12
CA LYS A 60 -3.17 -10.52 -16.89
C LYS A 60 -2.84 -9.03 -16.91
N ALA A 61 -1.68 -8.68 -17.45
CA ALA A 61 -1.20 -7.30 -17.54
C ALA A 61 -1.86 -6.47 -18.66
N CYS A 62 -2.61 -7.09 -19.58
CA CYS A 62 -3.20 -6.36 -20.71
C CYS A 62 -4.49 -5.64 -20.28
N PRO A 63 -4.56 -4.30 -20.25
CA PRO A 63 -5.76 -3.59 -19.80
C PRO A 63 -6.94 -3.73 -20.75
N GLU A 64 -6.68 -3.90 -22.05
CA GLU A 64 -7.70 -3.93 -23.12
C GLU A 64 -8.21 -5.33 -23.46
N ASP A 65 -7.74 -6.37 -22.75
CA ASP A 65 -7.96 -7.78 -23.13
C ASP A 65 -7.57 -8.07 -24.59
N ALA A 66 -6.59 -7.32 -25.11
CA ALA A 66 -6.00 -7.54 -26.42
C ALA A 66 -5.17 -8.82 -26.46
N ILE A 67 -4.71 -9.32 -25.31
CA ILE A 67 -3.97 -10.57 -25.22
C ILE A 67 -4.85 -11.62 -24.57
N THR A 68 -5.05 -12.74 -25.27
CA THR A 68 -5.87 -13.86 -24.80
C THR A 68 -5.10 -15.16 -24.94
N LYS A 69 -5.52 -16.20 -24.22
CA LYS A 69 -5.00 -17.55 -24.43
C LYS A 69 -6.07 -18.40 -25.10
N ASP A 70 -5.72 -18.93 -26.26
CA ASP A 70 -6.58 -19.86 -26.97
C ASP A 70 -6.70 -21.17 -26.20
N SER A 71 -7.93 -21.61 -25.93
CA SER A 71 -8.22 -22.76 -25.06
C SER A 71 -7.94 -24.10 -25.75
N GLU A 72 -8.01 -24.15 -27.09
CA GLU A 72 -7.80 -25.39 -27.85
C GLU A 72 -6.32 -25.66 -28.12
N THR A 73 -5.58 -24.62 -28.51
CA THR A 73 -4.18 -24.72 -28.94
C THR A 73 -3.19 -24.32 -27.85
N GLY A 74 -3.65 -23.62 -26.81
CA GLY A 74 -2.79 -23.07 -25.74
C GLY A 74 -1.97 -21.84 -26.17
N VAL A 75 -2.13 -21.36 -27.40
CA VAL A 75 -1.38 -20.21 -27.93
C VAL A 75 -1.88 -18.93 -27.29
N VAL A 76 -0.95 -18.16 -26.72
CA VAL A 76 -1.23 -16.77 -26.35
C VAL A 76 -1.32 -15.93 -27.62
N LEU A 77 -2.46 -15.31 -27.89
CA LEU A 77 -2.77 -14.49 -29.05
C LEU A 77 -2.76 -13.01 -28.69
N LEU A 78 -2.53 -12.15 -29.68
CA LEU A 78 -2.61 -10.70 -29.56
C LEU A 78 -3.53 -10.16 -30.65
N ASP A 79 -4.62 -9.53 -30.25
CA ASP A 79 -5.56 -8.81 -31.09
C ASP A 79 -5.04 -7.38 -31.32
N LEU A 80 -4.59 -7.11 -32.55
CA LEU A 80 -4.05 -5.82 -32.93
C LEU A 80 -5.13 -4.73 -33.00
N GLU A 81 -6.42 -5.05 -33.15
CA GLU A 81 -7.49 -4.06 -33.18
C GLU A 81 -7.79 -3.55 -31.77
N LYS A 82 -7.76 -4.43 -30.78
CA LYS A 82 -7.92 -4.08 -29.35
C LYS A 82 -6.66 -3.45 -28.74
N CYS A 83 -5.49 -3.72 -29.29
CA CYS A 83 -4.25 -3.17 -28.74
C CYS A 83 -4.17 -1.65 -28.94
N THR A 84 -4.33 -0.90 -27.84
CA THR A 84 -4.23 0.56 -27.80
C THR A 84 -2.81 1.09 -27.70
N GLY A 85 -1.82 0.21 -27.53
CA GLY A 85 -0.43 0.63 -27.42
C GLY A 85 -0.06 1.24 -26.07
N CYS A 86 -0.61 0.73 -24.96
CA CYS A 86 -0.32 1.26 -23.61
C CYS A 86 1.18 1.57 -23.39
N ASN A 87 1.51 2.85 -23.15
CA ASN A 87 2.88 3.38 -22.99
C ASN A 87 3.81 3.21 -24.21
N ALA A 88 3.27 3.08 -25.42
CA ALA A 88 4.05 3.01 -26.65
C ALA A 88 4.39 4.40 -27.20
N ALA A 89 5.58 4.93 -26.91
CA ALA A 89 6.05 6.20 -27.49
C ALA A 89 7.02 5.99 -28.68
N PRO A 90 6.97 6.84 -29.73
CA PRO A 90 7.96 6.84 -30.81
C PRO A 90 9.40 6.99 -30.28
N GLY A 91 10.34 6.23 -30.83
CA GLY A 91 11.77 6.35 -30.48
C GLY A 91 12.22 5.74 -29.14
N THR A 92 11.32 5.12 -28.36
CA THR A 92 11.66 4.50 -27.05
C THR A 92 11.78 2.98 -27.15
N SER A 93 12.99 2.45 -27.04
CA SER A 93 13.27 1.00 -27.08
C SER A 93 12.63 0.27 -25.89
N GLY A 94 12.35 -1.04 -26.02
CA GLY A 94 11.75 -1.84 -24.93
C GLY A 94 12.54 -1.83 -23.62
N ALA A 95 13.87 -1.61 -23.69
CA ALA A 95 14.74 -1.51 -22.53
C ALA A 95 14.61 -0.16 -21.77
N GLU A 96 14.26 0.92 -22.47
CA GLU A 96 14.02 2.25 -21.88
C GLU A 96 12.64 2.36 -21.19
N LYS A 97 11.84 1.28 -21.23
CA LYS A 97 10.48 1.20 -20.65
C LYS A 97 10.39 0.37 -19.38
N GLN A 98 11.51 0.15 -18.70
CA GLN A 98 11.52 -0.52 -17.40
C GLN A 98 11.05 0.45 -16.32
N GLY A 99 9.79 0.84 -16.32
CA GLY A 99 9.21 1.70 -15.28
C GLY A 99 7.87 1.17 -14.76
N THR A 100 7.64 1.22 -13.45
CA THR A 100 6.36 0.91 -12.83
C THR A 100 5.43 2.12 -12.86
N SER A 101 4.15 1.91 -12.56
CA SER A 101 3.21 3.00 -12.31
C SER A 101 3.63 3.80 -11.07
N PRO A 102 3.51 5.15 -11.09
CA PRO A 102 3.83 5.98 -9.94
C PRO A 102 2.94 5.63 -8.74
N CYS A 103 1.69 5.24 -8.96
CA CYS A 103 0.79 4.83 -7.89
C CYS A 103 1.26 3.59 -7.10
N LYS A 104 1.99 2.66 -7.74
CA LYS A 104 2.62 1.51 -7.07
C LYS A 104 3.93 1.90 -6.39
N ALA A 105 4.74 2.74 -7.02
CA ALA A 105 6.02 3.18 -6.48
C ALA A 105 5.84 4.02 -5.20
N GLU A 106 4.86 4.92 -5.19
CA GLU A 106 4.58 5.82 -4.06
C GLU A 106 3.76 5.16 -2.95
N CYS A 107 3.09 4.03 -3.23
CA CYS A 107 2.45 3.24 -2.19
C CYS A 107 3.54 2.61 -1.29
N PRO A 108 3.58 2.87 0.03
CA PRO A 108 4.60 2.30 0.90
C PRO A 108 4.60 0.76 0.93
N ALA A 109 3.44 0.14 0.76
CA ALA A 109 3.31 -1.32 0.67
C ALA A 109 3.52 -1.87 -0.75
N HIS A 110 3.76 -1.00 -1.74
CA HIS A 110 3.91 -1.32 -3.16
C HIS A 110 2.76 -2.17 -3.73
N ILE A 111 1.53 -1.86 -3.31
CA ILE A 111 0.31 -2.48 -3.84
C ILE A 111 0.27 -2.27 -5.36
N ASP A 112 -0.13 -3.29 -6.11
CA ASP A 112 -0.28 -3.19 -7.56
C ASP A 112 -1.56 -2.44 -7.94
N VAL A 113 -1.52 -1.11 -7.75
CA VAL A 113 -2.67 -0.21 -7.97
C VAL A 113 -3.18 -0.28 -9.40
N GLN A 114 -2.26 -0.27 -10.37
CA GLN A 114 -2.64 -0.39 -11.77
C GLN A 114 -3.33 -1.72 -12.04
N GLY A 115 -2.80 -2.83 -11.52
CA GLY A 115 -3.34 -4.17 -11.73
C GLY A 115 -4.75 -4.31 -11.16
N TYR A 116 -4.97 -3.95 -9.89
CA TYR A 116 -6.30 -4.14 -9.29
C TYR A 116 -7.34 -3.19 -9.90
N VAL A 117 -6.95 -1.96 -10.30
CA VAL A 117 -7.87 -1.04 -10.99
C VAL A 117 -8.22 -1.58 -12.38
N SER A 118 -7.27 -2.17 -13.10
CA SER A 118 -7.54 -2.80 -14.39
C SER A 118 -8.49 -4.00 -14.25
N LEU A 119 -8.33 -4.82 -13.21
CA LEU A 119 -9.23 -5.92 -12.89
C LEU A 119 -10.63 -5.39 -12.50
N ALA A 120 -10.71 -4.33 -11.69
CA ALA A 120 -11.96 -3.69 -11.32
C ALA A 120 -12.71 -3.13 -12.54
N ALA A 121 -12.01 -2.49 -13.50
CA ALA A 121 -12.60 -1.99 -14.74
C ALA A 121 -13.27 -3.10 -15.59
N LYS A 122 -12.84 -4.35 -15.40
CA LYS A 122 -13.37 -5.56 -16.06
C LYS A 122 -14.42 -6.30 -15.22
N GLY A 123 -14.80 -5.77 -14.06
CA GLY A 123 -15.71 -6.44 -13.12
C GLY A 123 -15.10 -7.66 -12.41
N LYS A 124 -13.78 -7.85 -12.49
CA LYS A 124 -13.07 -8.99 -11.89
C LYS A 124 -12.66 -8.69 -10.45
N PHE A 125 -13.63 -8.38 -9.60
CA PHE A 125 -13.38 -7.88 -8.25
C PHE A 125 -12.68 -8.89 -7.33
N GLN A 126 -12.97 -10.18 -7.47
CA GLN A 126 -12.29 -11.22 -6.69
C GLN A 126 -10.79 -11.27 -7.00
N GLU A 127 -10.41 -11.25 -8.28
CA GLU A 127 -9.00 -11.24 -8.71
C GLU A 127 -8.31 -9.94 -8.26
N ALA A 128 -9.03 -8.81 -8.28
CA ALA A 128 -8.53 -7.53 -7.77
C ALA A 128 -8.22 -7.59 -6.27
N LEU A 129 -9.12 -8.19 -5.47
CA LEU A 129 -8.94 -8.39 -4.03
C LEU A 129 -7.71 -9.25 -3.73
N GLU A 130 -7.58 -10.38 -4.44
CA GLU A 130 -6.45 -11.30 -4.29
C GLU A 130 -5.12 -10.58 -4.53
N LEU A 131 -5.05 -9.80 -5.61
CA LEU A 131 -3.88 -9.00 -5.95
C LEU A 131 -3.54 -7.95 -4.87
N ILE A 132 -4.54 -7.28 -4.30
CA ILE A 132 -4.30 -6.33 -3.20
C ILE A 132 -3.76 -7.05 -1.96
N LYS A 133 -4.34 -8.21 -1.61
CA LYS A 133 -3.95 -9.00 -0.43
C LYS A 133 -2.57 -9.65 -0.53
N GLU A 134 -1.93 -9.68 -1.69
CA GLU A 134 -0.49 -10.00 -1.83
C GLU A 134 0.43 -8.93 -1.21
N ALA A 135 -0.05 -7.70 -1.11
CA ALA A 135 0.72 -6.55 -0.64
C ALA A 135 0.23 -5.99 0.69
N SER A 136 -1.07 -6.03 0.96
CA SER A 136 -1.67 -5.48 2.18
C SER A 136 -2.79 -6.39 2.71
N PRO A 137 -2.75 -6.81 3.99
CA PRO A 137 -3.82 -7.63 4.56
C PRO A 137 -5.14 -6.86 4.78
N PHE A 138 -5.09 -5.53 4.85
CA PHE A 138 -6.20 -4.67 5.31
C PHE A 138 -6.75 -3.69 4.25
N PRO A 139 -7.16 -4.15 3.06
CA PRO A 139 -7.69 -3.25 2.03
C PRO A 139 -8.98 -2.54 2.48
N SER A 140 -9.79 -3.17 3.32
CA SER A 140 -11.01 -2.57 3.90
C SER A 140 -10.71 -1.41 4.84
N ILE A 141 -9.56 -1.43 5.49
CA ILE A 141 -9.09 -0.36 6.38
C ILE A 141 -8.40 0.72 5.55
N CYS A 142 -7.44 0.34 4.71
CA CYS A 142 -6.72 1.29 3.85
C CYS A 142 -7.66 2.07 2.93
N GLY A 143 -8.68 1.42 2.35
CA GLY A 143 -9.70 2.08 1.54
C GLY A 143 -10.56 3.12 2.28
N ARG A 144 -10.49 3.19 3.62
CA ARG A 144 -11.22 4.16 4.45
C ARG A 144 -10.34 5.30 4.99
N ILE A 145 -9.11 5.01 5.37
CA ILE A 145 -8.28 5.94 6.16
C ILE A 145 -6.93 6.30 5.53
N CYS A 146 -6.56 5.67 4.42
CA CYS A 146 -5.27 5.93 3.77
C CYS A 146 -5.23 7.37 3.21
N PRO A 147 -4.13 8.12 3.37
CA PRO A 147 -3.95 9.43 2.73
C PRO A 147 -3.69 9.33 1.22
N HIS A 148 -3.83 8.14 0.63
CA HIS A 148 -3.81 7.88 -0.81
C HIS A 148 -2.66 8.56 -1.59
N PRO A 149 -1.37 8.34 -1.21
CA PRO A 149 -0.22 8.88 -1.95
C PRO A 149 -0.20 8.40 -3.41
N CYS A 150 -0.79 7.22 -3.65
CA CYS A 150 -0.99 6.65 -4.97
C CYS A 150 -1.87 7.54 -5.90
N GLU A 151 -2.78 8.33 -5.34
CA GLU A 151 -3.60 9.28 -6.09
C GLU A 151 -2.88 10.60 -6.31
N SER A 152 -2.13 11.07 -5.30
CA SER A 152 -1.31 12.28 -5.40
C SER A 152 -0.28 12.19 -6.53
N ALA A 153 0.28 11.00 -6.75
CA ALA A 153 1.25 10.75 -7.81
C ALA A 153 0.63 10.22 -9.12
N CYS A 154 -0.70 10.15 -9.22
CA CYS A 154 -1.36 9.58 -10.38
C CYS A 154 -1.14 10.44 -11.63
N ASN A 155 -0.57 9.85 -12.69
CA ASN A 155 -0.35 10.54 -13.97
C ASN A 155 -1.65 11.07 -14.63
N ARG A 156 -2.82 10.52 -14.29
CA ARG A 156 -4.11 11.06 -14.78
C ARG A 156 -4.38 12.47 -14.27
N GLY A 157 -3.79 12.87 -13.14
CA GLY A 157 -3.85 14.24 -12.62
C GLY A 157 -3.32 15.30 -13.59
N GLY A 158 -2.56 14.91 -14.62
CA GLY A 158 -2.13 15.80 -15.70
C GLY A 158 -3.17 16.02 -16.81
N ILE A 159 -4.30 15.32 -16.77
CA ILE A 159 -5.39 15.39 -17.77
C ILE A 159 -6.64 16.02 -17.14
N ASP A 160 -7.09 15.43 -16.03
CA ASP A 160 -8.20 15.84 -15.18
C ASP A 160 -7.89 15.44 -13.72
N ASP A 161 -8.84 14.94 -12.95
CA ASP A 161 -8.61 14.48 -11.58
C ASP A 161 -7.97 13.07 -11.52
N PRO A 162 -7.10 12.78 -10.54
CA PRO A 162 -6.61 11.44 -10.27
C PRO A 162 -7.72 10.38 -10.20
N VAL A 163 -7.36 9.12 -10.52
CA VAL A 163 -8.25 7.98 -10.33
C VAL A 163 -8.48 7.77 -8.83
N ALA A 164 -9.72 7.54 -8.41
CA ALA A 164 -10.10 7.25 -7.03
C ALA A 164 -9.71 5.82 -6.61
N ASN A 165 -8.40 5.55 -6.63
CA ASN A 165 -7.79 4.27 -6.30
C ASN A 165 -8.23 3.76 -4.91
N HIS A 166 -8.35 4.66 -3.92
CA HIS A 166 -8.76 4.28 -2.56
C HIS A 166 -10.23 3.85 -2.50
N ALA A 167 -11.10 4.50 -3.28
CA ALA A 167 -12.53 4.20 -3.29
C ALA A 167 -12.81 2.88 -4.00
N ILE A 168 -12.04 2.57 -5.05
CA ILE A 168 -12.05 1.26 -5.72
C ILE A 168 -11.54 0.17 -4.76
N GLU A 169 -10.42 0.41 -4.06
CA GLU A 169 -9.88 -0.50 -3.05
C GLU A 169 -10.91 -0.83 -1.97
N ARG A 170 -11.58 0.22 -1.44
CA ARG A 170 -12.65 0.06 -0.46
C ARG A 170 -13.79 -0.81 -0.98
N PHE A 171 -14.31 -0.52 -2.17
CA PHE A 171 -15.42 -1.30 -2.74
C PHE A 171 -15.06 -2.78 -2.89
N VAL A 172 -13.87 -3.06 -3.44
CA VAL A 172 -13.38 -4.43 -3.62
C VAL A 172 -13.27 -5.15 -2.28
N ALA A 173 -12.79 -4.47 -1.24
CA ALA A 173 -12.68 -5.04 0.10
C ALA A 173 -14.04 -5.23 0.79
N ASP A 174 -14.98 -4.29 0.60
CA ASP A 174 -16.32 -4.37 1.15
C ASP A 174 -17.11 -5.53 0.53
N LEU A 175 -16.86 -5.91 -0.73
CA LEU A 175 -17.41 -7.13 -1.33
C LEU A 175 -16.97 -8.38 -0.54
N ASP A 176 -15.68 -8.50 -0.20
CA ASP A 176 -15.14 -9.61 0.60
C ASP A 176 -15.80 -9.69 1.98
N LEU A 177 -15.92 -8.55 2.67
CA LEU A 177 -16.53 -8.45 3.99
C LEU A 177 -18.00 -8.89 4.00
N ASN A 178 -18.72 -8.66 2.90
CA ASN A 178 -20.13 -9.02 2.77
C ASN A 178 -20.36 -10.45 2.25
N THR A 179 -19.29 -11.21 1.97
CA THR A 179 -19.42 -12.61 1.56
C THR A 179 -19.57 -13.55 2.76
N THR A 180 -20.15 -14.73 2.52
CA THR A 180 -20.21 -15.80 3.53
C THR A 180 -18.87 -16.51 3.73
N LYS A 181 -17.97 -16.41 2.75
CA LYS A 181 -16.65 -17.03 2.77
C LYS A 181 -15.62 -16.03 2.27
N ARG A 182 -14.93 -15.40 3.22
CA ARG A 182 -13.84 -14.47 2.95
C ARG A 182 -12.66 -15.13 2.23
N TYR A 183 -11.91 -14.33 1.49
CA TYR A 183 -10.63 -14.76 0.94
C TYR A 183 -9.62 -15.10 2.05
N MET A 184 -9.09 -16.32 1.98
CA MET A 184 -8.04 -16.81 2.86
C MET A 184 -6.78 -17.06 2.02
N PRO A 185 -5.63 -16.44 2.35
CA PRO A 185 -4.40 -16.70 1.63
C PRO A 185 -3.93 -18.15 1.82
N LYS A 186 -3.07 -18.60 0.90
CA LYS A 186 -2.44 -19.91 1.01
C LYS A 186 -1.45 -19.94 2.18
N ILE A 187 -1.68 -20.86 3.12
CA ILE A 187 -0.78 -21.13 4.25
C ILE A 187 0.13 -22.30 3.89
N LYS A 188 1.45 -22.14 4.12
CA LYS A 188 2.47 -23.17 3.90
C LYS A 188 2.45 -24.22 5.01
N GLU A 189 3.30 -25.24 4.89
CA GLU A 189 3.43 -26.28 5.91
C GLU A 189 3.86 -25.69 7.26
N LYS A 190 3.28 -26.20 8.35
CA LYS A 190 3.55 -25.73 9.70
C LYS A 190 5.03 -25.92 10.07
N LYS A 191 5.63 -24.86 10.58
CA LYS A 191 6.99 -24.82 11.14
C LYS A 191 6.94 -25.05 12.66
N LYS A 192 8.06 -25.47 13.22
CA LYS A 192 8.21 -25.71 14.67
C LYS A 192 8.56 -24.44 15.44
N ASP A 193 9.18 -23.48 14.77
CA ASP A 193 9.64 -22.24 15.40
C ASP A 193 8.47 -21.30 15.71
N GLU A 194 8.53 -20.68 16.89
CA GLU A 194 7.53 -19.74 17.39
C GLU A 194 8.05 -18.30 17.34
N VAL A 195 7.18 -17.37 16.98
CA VAL A 195 7.49 -15.93 16.90
C VAL A 195 6.55 -15.14 17.81
N ALA A 196 7.13 -14.24 18.60
CA ALA A 196 6.39 -13.33 19.46
C ALA A 196 6.29 -11.94 18.83
N ILE A 197 5.10 -11.37 18.83
CA ILE A 197 4.83 -10.02 18.35
C ILE A 197 4.27 -9.20 19.51
N ILE A 198 4.82 -8.01 19.73
CA ILE A 198 4.50 -7.16 20.86
C ILE A 198 3.72 -5.95 20.33
N GLY A 199 2.41 -5.93 20.56
CA GLY A 199 1.47 -4.95 20.02
C GLY A 199 0.64 -5.48 18.86
N SER A 200 -0.67 -5.26 18.93
CA SER A 200 -1.65 -5.70 17.91
C SER A 200 -2.10 -4.57 16.98
N GLY A 201 -1.26 -3.54 16.80
CA GLY A 201 -1.49 -2.51 15.80
C GLY A 201 -1.31 -3.02 14.36
N PRO A 202 -1.47 -2.15 13.35
CA PRO A 202 -1.34 -2.52 11.93
C PRO A 202 -0.04 -3.25 11.59
N ALA A 203 1.10 -2.79 12.13
CA ALA A 203 2.40 -3.41 11.90
C ALA A 203 2.45 -4.84 12.47
N GLY A 204 2.04 -5.02 13.73
CA GLY A 204 2.05 -6.32 14.41
C GLY A 204 1.12 -7.33 13.75
N LEU A 205 -0.13 -6.93 13.47
CA LEU A 205 -1.10 -7.76 12.76
C LEU A 205 -0.63 -8.12 11.35
N THR A 206 0.01 -7.19 10.63
CA THR A 206 0.56 -7.47 9.29
C THR A 206 1.74 -8.44 9.35
N CYS A 207 2.64 -8.26 10.31
CA CYS A 207 3.75 -9.19 10.52
C CYS A 207 3.23 -10.60 10.81
N ALA A 208 2.21 -10.71 11.67
CA ALA A 208 1.55 -11.97 11.97
C ALA A 208 0.92 -12.62 10.74
N TYR A 209 0.21 -11.84 9.93
CA TYR A 209 -0.40 -12.30 8.68
C TYR A 209 0.61 -12.98 7.76
N TYR A 210 1.74 -12.34 7.48
CA TYR A 210 2.76 -12.90 6.59
C TYR A 210 3.54 -14.06 7.22
N LEU A 211 3.84 -14.02 8.51
CA LEU A 211 4.50 -15.15 9.19
C LEU A 211 3.59 -16.38 9.27
N ALA A 212 2.29 -16.20 9.47
CA ALA A 212 1.32 -17.28 9.44
C ALA A 212 1.21 -17.89 8.03
N GLN A 213 1.26 -17.10 6.95
CA GLN A 213 1.35 -17.63 5.58
C GLN A 213 2.59 -18.51 5.39
N GLU A 214 3.72 -18.16 6.00
CA GLU A 214 4.96 -18.94 5.99
C GLU A 214 4.93 -20.18 6.89
N GLY A 215 3.84 -20.41 7.63
CA GLY A 215 3.61 -21.58 8.47
C GLY A 215 4.16 -21.46 9.90
N TYR A 216 4.61 -20.28 10.34
CA TYR A 216 5.07 -20.08 11.72
C TYR A 216 3.91 -20.07 12.72
N GLN A 217 4.19 -20.51 13.95
CA GLN A 217 3.30 -20.31 15.08
C GLN A 217 3.53 -18.91 15.66
N VAL A 218 2.52 -18.06 15.60
CA VAL A 218 2.65 -16.64 15.96
C VAL A 218 1.77 -16.31 17.17
N THR A 219 2.37 -15.68 18.19
CA THR A 219 1.65 -15.13 19.33
C THR A 219 1.83 -13.61 19.38
N ILE A 220 0.73 -12.88 19.30
CA ILE A 220 0.68 -11.43 19.55
C ILE A 220 0.33 -11.20 21.03
N PHE A 221 1.11 -10.36 21.70
CA PHE A 221 0.86 -9.86 23.05
C PHE A 221 0.39 -8.41 22.97
N GLU A 222 -0.80 -8.13 23.49
CA GLU A 222 -1.44 -6.82 23.47
C GLU A 222 -1.73 -6.34 24.89
N LYS A 223 -1.33 -5.10 25.19
CA LYS A 223 -1.52 -4.46 26.50
C LYS A 223 -3.00 -4.11 26.73
N ASP A 224 -3.68 -3.61 25.70
CA ASP A 224 -5.09 -3.27 25.80
C ASP A 224 -5.99 -4.52 25.87
N THR A 225 -7.23 -4.32 26.30
CA THR A 225 -8.24 -5.39 26.38
C THR A 225 -8.76 -5.81 25.01
N GLU A 226 -8.64 -4.94 24.01
CA GLU A 226 -9.09 -5.16 22.64
C GLU A 226 -7.94 -5.00 21.65
N PRO A 227 -7.83 -5.86 20.63
CA PRO A 227 -6.78 -5.76 19.63
C PRO A 227 -7.05 -4.67 18.59
N GLY A 228 -6.01 -4.32 17.83
CA GLY A 228 -6.08 -3.39 16.69
C GLY A 228 -5.29 -2.09 16.87
N GLY A 229 -4.78 -1.83 18.09
CA GLY A 229 -4.00 -0.62 18.39
C GLY A 229 -4.76 0.65 18.00
N MET A 230 -4.11 1.59 17.30
CA MET A 230 -4.73 2.86 16.88
C MET A 230 -5.95 2.69 15.95
N LEU A 231 -6.10 1.54 15.28
CA LEU A 231 -7.29 1.26 14.48
C LEU A 231 -8.55 1.20 15.33
N THR A 232 -8.44 0.65 16.54
CA THR A 232 -9.54 0.49 17.51
C THR A 232 -9.56 1.62 18.53
N ALA A 233 -8.39 2.00 19.02
CA ALA A 233 -8.23 2.93 20.14
C ALA A 233 -8.21 4.41 19.71
N GLY A 234 -7.69 4.72 18.52
CA GLY A 234 -7.47 6.10 18.06
C GLY A 234 -8.54 6.58 17.08
N ILE A 235 -8.64 5.92 15.93
CA ILE A 235 -9.47 6.38 14.81
C ILE A 235 -10.96 6.24 15.17
N PRO A 236 -11.78 7.31 15.07
CA PRO A 236 -13.20 7.25 15.38
C PRO A 236 -14.01 6.30 14.49
N SER A 237 -15.09 5.72 15.05
CA SER A 237 -15.93 4.74 14.35
C SER A 237 -16.65 5.28 13.10
N TYR A 238 -16.90 6.60 13.04
CA TYR A 238 -17.52 7.24 11.87
C TYR A 238 -16.58 7.30 10.65
N ARG A 239 -15.28 7.08 10.84
CA ARG A 239 -14.28 6.93 9.77
C ARG A 239 -13.91 5.47 9.54
N LEU A 240 -13.73 4.73 10.64
CA LEU A 240 -13.34 3.33 10.60
C LEU A 240 -14.22 2.50 11.54
N PRO A 241 -15.28 1.87 10.99
CA PRO A 241 -16.20 1.08 11.79
C PRO A 241 -15.51 -0.10 12.51
N ARG A 242 -15.96 -0.42 13.72
CA ARG A 242 -15.31 -1.43 14.57
C ARG A 242 -15.51 -2.85 14.06
N GLU A 243 -16.65 -3.11 13.46
CA GLU A 243 -17.00 -4.33 12.77
C GLU A 243 -16.02 -4.64 11.63
N VAL A 244 -15.55 -3.62 10.90
CA VAL A 244 -14.55 -3.78 9.82
C VAL A 244 -13.21 -4.20 10.41
N VAL A 245 -12.74 -3.49 11.45
CA VAL A 245 -11.48 -3.82 12.14
C VAL A 245 -11.53 -5.22 12.74
N ASN A 246 -12.61 -5.55 13.44
CA ASN A 246 -12.81 -6.86 14.06
C ASN A 246 -12.88 -7.98 13.02
N ALA A 247 -13.51 -7.75 11.86
CA ALA A 247 -13.54 -8.74 10.78
C ALA A 247 -12.14 -9.02 10.21
N GLU A 248 -11.30 -8.01 10.02
CA GLU A 248 -9.91 -8.21 9.58
C GLU A 248 -9.04 -8.91 10.64
N ILE A 249 -9.21 -8.58 11.91
CA ILE A 249 -8.51 -9.27 13.01
C ILE A 249 -8.98 -10.73 13.12
N GLN A 250 -10.28 -10.99 12.91
CA GLN A 250 -10.81 -12.35 12.92
C GLN A 250 -10.19 -13.19 11.80
N LEU A 251 -9.99 -12.64 10.59
CA LEU A 251 -9.30 -13.34 9.51
C LEU A 251 -7.89 -13.78 9.95
N ILE A 252 -7.15 -12.95 10.68
CA ILE A 252 -5.83 -13.28 11.20
C ILE A 252 -5.91 -14.38 12.27
N ARG A 253 -6.92 -14.34 13.14
CA ARG A 253 -7.16 -15.43 14.11
C ARG A 253 -7.47 -16.76 13.39
N ASP A 254 -8.25 -16.70 12.32
CA ASP A 254 -8.60 -17.87 11.50
C ASP A 254 -7.39 -18.46 10.77
N MET A 255 -6.28 -17.70 10.65
CA MET A 255 -4.97 -18.18 10.19
C MET A 255 -4.12 -18.85 11.29
N ASP A 256 -4.73 -19.21 12.43
CA ASP A 256 -4.07 -19.86 13.58
C ASP A 256 -3.10 -18.95 14.35
N VAL A 257 -3.30 -17.63 14.27
CA VAL A 257 -2.54 -16.64 15.06
C VAL A 257 -3.19 -16.47 16.43
N THR A 258 -2.39 -16.63 17.48
CA THR A 258 -2.84 -16.40 18.86
C THR A 258 -2.69 -14.92 19.24
N ILE A 259 -3.73 -14.31 19.77
CA ILE A 259 -3.68 -12.91 20.28
C ILE A 259 -4.06 -12.93 21.76
N LYS A 260 -3.09 -12.61 22.62
CA LYS A 260 -3.23 -12.49 24.09
C LYS A 260 -3.38 -11.02 24.46
N THR A 261 -4.58 -10.60 24.82
CA THR A 261 -4.89 -9.23 25.28
C THR A 261 -4.69 -9.09 26.79
N GLY A 262 -4.56 -7.85 27.28
CA GLY A 262 -4.30 -7.54 28.68
C GLY A 262 -2.92 -7.98 29.20
N VAL A 263 -1.93 -8.13 28.31
CA VAL A 263 -0.55 -8.52 28.66
C VAL A 263 0.41 -7.42 28.26
N GLU A 264 1.02 -6.76 29.25
CA GLU A 264 2.03 -5.72 29.06
C GLU A 264 3.44 -6.30 29.20
N ILE A 265 4.13 -6.44 28.05
CA ILE A 265 5.55 -6.84 28.02
C ILE A 265 6.39 -5.75 28.69
N GLY A 266 7.22 -6.14 29.64
CA GLY A 266 7.96 -5.26 30.55
C GLY A 266 7.41 -5.26 31.99
N LYS A 267 6.12 -5.56 32.17
CA LYS A 267 5.48 -5.61 33.51
C LYS A 267 4.98 -7.00 33.87
N ASP A 268 4.21 -7.63 32.99
CA ASP A 268 3.61 -8.96 33.24
C ASP A 268 4.55 -10.10 32.87
N THR A 269 5.35 -9.92 31.81
CA THR A 269 6.42 -10.81 31.36
C THR A 269 7.47 -10.00 30.59
N THR A 270 8.61 -10.58 30.26
CA THR A 270 9.74 -9.91 29.59
C THR A 270 10.15 -10.65 28.32
N ILE A 271 10.85 -9.96 27.41
CA ILE A 271 11.40 -10.60 26.20
C ILE A 271 12.35 -11.75 26.57
N ALA A 272 13.17 -11.57 27.62
CA ALA A 272 14.06 -12.61 28.12
C ALA A 272 13.31 -13.88 28.58
N GLN A 273 12.21 -13.72 29.31
CA GLN A 273 11.37 -14.86 29.73
C GLN A 273 10.71 -15.54 28.54
N LEU A 274 10.19 -14.79 27.58
CA LEU A 274 9.65 -15.37 26.35
C LEU A 274 10.72 -16.12 25.54
N ARG A 275 11.96 -15.63 25.53
CA ARG A 275 13.10 -16.33 24.91
C ARG A 275 13.35 -17.69 25.58
N GLU A 276 13.22 -17.77 26.91
CA GLU A 276 13.30 -19.02 27.67
C GLU A 276 12.12 -19.97 27.41
N GLU A 277 10.92 -19.43 27.14
CA GLU A 277 9.74 -20.20 26.73
C GLU A 277 9.87 -20.83 25.33
N GLY A 278 10.84 -20.39 24.54
CA GLY A 278 11.21 -21.01 23.25
C GLY A 278 10.95 -20.15 22.02
N PHE A 279 10.46 -18.92 22.17
CA PHE A 279 10.32 -17.97 21.07
C PHE A 279 11.67 -17.66 20.43
N LYS A 280 11.73 -17.69 19.08
CA LYS A 280 12.97 -17.55 18.30
C LYS A 280 13.26 -16.13 17.84
N ALA A 281 12.22 -15.31 17.70
CA ALA A 281 12.32 -13.93 17.24
C ALA A 281 11.17 -13.10 17.81
N PHE A 282 11.43 -11.80 17.93
CA PHE A 282 10.53 -10.82 18.53
C PHE A 282 10.31 -9.66 17.57
N PHE A 283 9.05 -9.24 17.40
CA PHE A 283 8.72 -8.02 16.67
C PHE A 283 8.02 -7.01 17.57
N THR A 284 8.66 -5.87 17.84
CA THR A 284 8.08 -4.78 18.62
C THR A 284 7.30 -3.82 17.72
N ALA A 285 5.97 -3.82 17.88
CA ALA A 285 4.99 -3.03 17.13
C ALA A 285 4.07 -2.25 18.09
N ILE A 286 4.64 -1.72 19.17
CA ILE A 286 3.90 -1.08 20.28
C ILE A 286 3.29 0.29 19.92
N GLY A 287 3.81 0.93 18.87
CA GLY A 287 3.41 2.26 18.42
C GLY A 287 3.79 3.41 19.38
N THR A 288 3.27 4.61 19.10
CA THR A 288 3.44 5.81 19.94
C THR A 288 2.17 6.08 20.74
N GLN A 289 2.10 5.54 21.95
CA GLN A 289 0.86 5.45 22.73
C GLN A 289 0.66 6.57 23.76
N ALA A 290 1.70 7.33 24.07
CA ALA A 290 1.66 8.41 25.06
C ALA A 290 1.47 9.77 24.37
N CYS A 291 0.71 10.68 24.98
CA CYS A 291 0.51 12.05 24.47
C CYS A 291 1.68 12.94 24.88
N LEU A 292 2.16 13.79 23.96
CA LEU A 292 3.12 14.84 24.31
C LEU A 292 2.46 15.99 25.07
N GLU A 293 3.14 16.46 26.11
CA GLU A 293 2.74 17.62 26.92
C GLU A 293 3.23 18.95 26.29
N LEU A 294 2.46 20.02 26.49
CA LEU A 294 2.83 21.39 26.11
C LEU A 294 3.93 21.96 27.00
N GLY A 295 4.00 21.52 28.26
CA GLY A 295 4.91 22.06 29.26
C GLY A 295 4.52 23.47 29.69
N ILE A 296 3.23 23.80 29.68
CA ILE A 296 2.70 25.12 30.06
C ILE A 296 1.92 25.07 31.38
N GLU A 297 1.74 26.23 32.00
CA GLU A 297 0.98 26.33 33.25
C GLU A 297 -0.49 25.92 33.03
N GLY A 298 -1.03 25.13 33.96
CA GLY A 298 -2.43 24.70 33.96
C GLY A 298 -2.74 23.41 33.19
N GLU A 299 -1.74 22.70 32.67
CA GLU A 299 -1.93 21.45 31.91
C GLU A 299 -2.53 20.30 32.73
N ASN A 300 -2.39 20.35 34.07
CA ASN A 300 -2.98 19.38 35.01
C ASN A 300 -4.38 19.76 35.52
N LEU A 301 -5.01 20.79 34.97
CA LEU A 301 -6.37 21.19 35.37
C LEU A 301 -7.40 20.16 34.92
N ASP A 302 -8.48 20.00 35.69
CA ASP A 302 -9.64 19.24 35.23
C ASP A 302 -10.21 19.88 33.95
N GLY A 303 -10.66 19.05 33.00
CA GLY A 303 -11.10 19.51 31.68
C GLY A 303 -9.97 19.70 30.65
N VAL A 304 -8.70 19.44 30.99
CA VAL A 304 -7.60 19.32 30.01
C VAL A 304 -7.36 17.84 29.71
N TYR A 305 -7.43 17.46 28.43
CA TYR A 305 -7.32 16.07 27.98
C TYR A 305 -6.21 15.90 26.95
N GLY A 306 -5.47 14.80 27.03
CA GLY A 306 -4.66 14.32 25.92
C GLY A 306 -5.56 13.86 24.77
N GLY A 307 -5.22 14.21 23.53
CA GLY A 307 -6.06 13.97 22.35
C GLY A 307 -6.29 12.48 22.09
N LEU A 308 -5.25 11.66 22.25
CA LEU A 308 -5.38 10.22 22.10
C LEU A 308 -6.18 9.61 23.26
N ASP A 309 -5.96 10.06 24.49
CA ASP A 309 -6.69 9.54 25.66
C ASP A 309 -8.18 9.89 25.61
N TYR A 310 -8.50 11.09 25.12
CA TYR A 310 -9.86 11.49 24.81
C TYR A 310 -10.49 10.57 23.77
N LEU A 311 -9.84 10.37 22.63
CA LEU A 311 -10.35 9.50 21.55
C LEU A 311 -10.51 8.05 22.02
N ARG A 312 -9.56 7.53 22.80
CA ARG A 312 -9.65 6.19 23.43
C ARG A 312 -10.92 6.03 24.25
N LYS A 313 -11.24 7.01 25.11
CA LYS A 313 -12.46 6.99 25.93
C LYS A 313 -13.72 6.99 25.07
N ILE A 314 -13.78 7.86 24.06
CA ILE A 314 -14.91 7.91 23.12
C ILE A 314 -15.08 6.58 22.39
N ASN A 315 -13.98 5.99 21.92
CA ASN A 315 -13.99 4.73 21.18
C ASN A 315 -14.41 3.54 22.04
N ARG A 316 -14.18 3.59 23.37
CA ARG A 316 -14.67 2.61 24.36
C ARG A 316 -16.12 2.83 24.78
N GLY A 317 -16.79 3.86 24.24
CA GLY A 317 -18.15 4.23 24.62
C GLY A 317 -18.24 4.90 25.99
N GLU A 318 -17.13 5.39 26.53
CA GLU A 318 -17.12 6.14 27.80
C GLU A 318 -17.65 7.56 27.58
N SER A 319 -18.45 8.06 28.52
CA SER A 319 -18.96 9.42 28.48
C SER A 319 -17.91 10.42 28.96
N VAL A 320 -17.55 11.40 28.13
CA VAL A 320 -16.66 12.50 28.49
C VAL A 320 -17.43 13.82 28.52
N THR A 321 -17.49 14.48 29.67
CA THR A 321 -18.17 15.78 29.82
C THR A 321 -17.21 16.92 29.49
N LEU A 322 -17.30 17.39 28.25
CA LEU A 322 -16.46 18.47 27.73
C LEU A 322 -17.02 19.88 28.03
N GLY A 323 -18.34 20.05 28.03
CA GLY A 323 -18.99 21.37 28.08
C GLY A 323 -19.41 21.86 26.69
N LYS A 324 -19.57 23.17 26.53
CA LYS A 324 -20.05 23.79 25.29
C LYS A 324 -18.91 24.28 24.40
N ASP A 325 -17.91 24.94 24.97
CA ASP A 325 -16.84 25.63 24.24
C ASP A 325 -15.50 24.91 24.38
N ILE A 326 -15.05 24.24 23.30
CA ILE A 326 -13.93 23.29 23.34
C ILE A 326 -12.80 23.75 22.41
N ALA A 327 -11.60 23.89 22.97
CA ALA A 327 -10.39 24.15 22.19
C ALA A 327 -9.62 22.84 21.92
N VAL A 328 -9.37 22.53 20.65
CA VAL A 328 -8.47 21.44 20.25
C VAL A 328 -7.15 22.01 19.75
N ILE A 329 -6.04 21.62 20.35
CA ILE A 329 -4.72 22.14 20.03
C ILE A 329 -4.00 21.15 19.13
N GLY A 330 -3.66 21.56 17.91
CA GLY A 330 -2.95 20.70 16.96
C GLY A 330 -3.40 20.92 15.52
N GLY A 331 -2.68 20.32 14.58
CA GLY A 331 -2.98 20.44 13.14
C GLY A 331 -3.00 19.11 12.37
N GLY A 332 -2.80 17.99 13.05
CA GLY A 332 -2.81 16.65 12.44
C GLY A 332 -4.17 15.99 12.47
N ASN A 333 -4.25 14.77 11.93
CA ASN A 333 -5.49 13.99 11.87
C ASN A 333 -6.10 13.74 13.27
N THR A 334 -5.28 13.53 14.30
CA THR A 334 -5.75 13.42 15.70
C THR A 334 -6.52 14.67 16.15
N ALA A 335 -6.11 15.86 15.75
CA ALA A 335 -6.81 17.10 16.08
C ALA A 335 -8.15 17.21 15.34
N MET A 336 -8.19 16.80 14.06
CA MET A 336 -9.44 16.76 13.28
C MET A 336 -10.43 15.79 13.91
N ASP A 337 -9.98 14.56 14.20
CA ASP A 337 -10.79 13.51 14.83
C ASP A 337 -11.31 13.94 16.20
N ALA A 338 -10.46 14.54 17.03
CA ALA A 338 -10.84 15.03 18.34
C ALA A 338 -11.91 16.13 18.26
N ALA A 339 -11.73 17.11 17.35
CA ALA A 339 -12.68 18.22 17.19
C ALA A 339 -14.04 17.74 16.66
N ARG A 340 -14.04 16.86 15.66
CA ARG A 340 -15.24 16.25 15.08
C ARG A 340 -15.95 15.34 16.08
N SER A 341 -15.20 14.58 16.87
CA SER A 341 -15.78 13.76 17.95
C SER A 341 -16.38 14.63 19.06
N ALA A 342 -15.72 15.73 19.44
CA ALA A 342 -16.25 16.67 20.44
C ALA A 342 -17.61 17.25 20.03
N ARG A 343 -17.80 17.58 18.75
CA ARG A 343 -19.10 18.01 18.20
C ARG A 343 -20.18 16.94 18.36
N ARG A 344 -19.83 15.69 18.10
CA ARG A 344 -20.75 14.53 18.22
C ARG A 344 -21.12 14.19 19.65
N THR A 345 -20.24 14.50 20.60
CA THR A 345 -20.47 14.27 22.04
C THR A 345 -21.16 15.45 22.74
N GLY A 346 -21.65 16.45 21.98
CA GLY A 346 -22.51 17.51 22.49
C GLY A 346 -21.85 18.88 22.68
N ALA A 347 -20.60 19.08 22.24
CA ALA A 347 -20.00 20.41 22.23
C ALA A 347 -20.76 21.34 21.26
N GLU A 348 -21.19 22.51 21.72
CA GLU A 348 -21.86 23.52 20.88
C GLU A 348 -20.86 24.23 19.96
N ASN A 349 -19.65 24.52 20.46
CA ASN A 349 -18.58 25.20 19.75
C ASN A 349 -17.26 24.43 19.97
N ALA A 350 -16.86 23.60 19.00
CA ALA A 350 -15.51 23.03 18.97
C ALA A 350 -14.70 23.78 17.92
N PHE A 351 -13.49 24.21 18.26
CA PHE A 351 -12.57 24.87 17.32
C PHE A 351 -11.15 24.36 17.50
N ILE A 352 -10.38 24.45 16.41
CA ILE A 352 -8.98 24.02 16.37
C ILE A 352 -8.07 25.25 16.51
N LEU A 353 -7.04 25.14 17.34
CA LEU A 353 -5.94 26.08 17.46
C LEU A 353 -4.70 25.48 16.83
N TYR A 354 -4.16 26.17 15.83
CA TYR A 354 -2.95 25.73 15.15
C TYR A 354 -1.92 26.86 15.06
N ARG A 355 -0.67 26.54 15.44
CA ARG A 355 0.42 27.52 15.51
C ARG A 355 0.99 27.96 14.16
N ARG A 356 0.62 27.29 13.05
CA ARG A 356 1.04 27.63 11.67
C ARG A 356 -0.17 27.98 10.81
N SER A 357 0.05 28.19 9.50
CA SER A 357 -1.03 28.46 8.55
C SER A 357 -1.75 27.18 8.13
N LEU A 358 -2.80 27.31 7.32
CA LEU A 358 -3.54 26.16 6.79
C LEU A 358 -2.67 25.32 5.84
N GLU A 359 -1.73 25.95 5.13
CA GLU A 359 -0.87 25.30 4.13
C GLU A 359 0.12 24.31 4.76
N GLU A 360 0.58 24.58 5.99
CA GLU A 360 1.48 23.67 6.71
C GLU A 360 0.75 22.69 7.64
N MET A 361 -0.58 22.56 7.55
CA MET A 361 -1.32 21.56 8.34
C MET A 361 -0.98 20.14 7.87
N PRO A 362 -0.53 19.26 8.78
CA PRO A 362 -0.21 17.88 8.42
C PRO A 362 -1.44 16.97 8.27
N ALA A 363 -2.66 17.44 8.60
CA ALA A 363 -3.88 16.66 8.39
C ALA A 363 -4.18 16.47 6.90
N ASN A 364 -4.86 15.38 6.57
CA ASN A 364 -5.28 15.10 5.20
C ASN A 364 -6.26 16.19 4.73
N ALA A 365 -6.17 16.59 3.46
CA ALA A 365 -7.01 17.65 2.90
C ALA A 365 -8.51 17.35 3.01
N GLU A 366 -8.89 16.07 2.87
CA GLU A 366 -10.29 15.63 3.04
C GLU A 366 -10.76 15.84 4.48
N GLU A 367 -9.95 15.52 5.48
CA GLU A 367 -10.30 15.70 6.90
C GLU A 367 -10.47 17.18 7.26
N ILE A 368 -9.62 18.05 6.69
CA ILE A 368 -9.74 19.50 6.84
C ILE A 368 -11.06 19.99 6.22
N LYS A 369 -11.39 19.50 5.02
CA LYS A 369 -12.64 19.84 4.33
C LYS A 369 -13.86 19.38 5.12
N GLU A 370 -13.86 18.15 5.65
CA GLU A 370 -14.97 17.62 6.46
C GLU A 370 -15.15 18.41 7.77
N CYS A 371 -14.07 18.83 8.43
CA CYS A 371 -14.14 19.74 9.58
C CYS A 371 -14.84 21.06 9.21
N GLN A 372 -14.50 21.64 8.06
CA GLN A 372 -15.13 22.89 7.59
C GLN A 372 -16.61 22.71 7.25
N GLU A 373 -16.97 21.60 6.59
CA GLU A 373 -18.36 21.24 6.28
C GLU A 373 -19.20 21.02 7.55
N GLU A 374 -18.61 20.48 8.62
CA GLU A 374 -19.23 20.30 9.94
C GLU A 374 -19.26 21.59 10.79
N GLY A 375 -18.74 22.70 10.26
CA GLY A 375 -18.75 24.01 10.90
C GLY A 375 -17.74 24.18 12.03
N ILE A 376 -16.64 23.42 12.01
CA ILE A 376 -15.56 23.48 13.00
C ILE A 376 -14.54 24.56 12.58
N PRO A 377 -14.42 25.68 13.31
CA PRO A 377 -13.47 26.73 12.94
C PRO A 377 -12.02 26.30 13.18
N ILE A 378 -11.15 26.57 12.21
CA ILE A 378 -9.70 26.37 12.35
C ILE A 378 -9.05 27.75 12.52
N LYS A 379 -8.57 28.04 13.73
CA LYS A 379 -7.84 29.27 14.07
C LYS A 379 -6.35 29.02 13.92
N THR A 380 -5.80 29.48 12.81
CA THR A 380 -4.37 29.42 12.50
C THR A 380 -3.59 30.52 13.23
N LEU A 381 -2.26 30.41 13.20
CA LEU A 381 -1.33 31.37 13.79
C LEU A 381 -1.63 31.69 15.26
N ALA A 382 -2.04 30.69 16.03
CA ALA A 382 -2.33 30.81 17.46
C ALA A 382 -1.60 29.73 18.26
N GLN A 383 -0.90 30.14 19.31
CA GLN A 383 -0.21 29.22 20.22
C GLN A 383 -0.68 29.45 21.67
N PRO A 384 -1.05 28.39 22.40
CA PRO A 384 -1.33 28.48 23.84
C PRO A 384 -0.09 28.87 24.66
N LEU A 385 -0.28 29.75 25.64
CA LEU A 385 0.74 30.14 26.62
C LEU A 385 0.48 29.52 28.00
N ARG A 386 -0.78 29.46 28.43
CA ARG A 386 -1.22 28.83 29.69
C ARG A 386 -2.71 28.55 29.68
N PHE A 387 -3.13 27.61 30.52
CA PHE A 387 -4.53 27.33 30.82
C PHE A 387 -4.92 27.97 32.16
N ILE A 388 -6.02 28.72 32.14
CA ILE A 388 -6.52 29.45 33.30
C ILE A 388 -7.68 28.65 33.89
N GLY A 389 -7.54 28.27 35.17
CA GLY A 389 -8.54 27.49 35.90
C GLY A 389 -9.36 28.32 36.89
N GLU A 390 -10.59 27.87 37.14
CA GLU A 390 -11.46 28.32 38.22
C GLU A 390 -11.96 27.08 38.97
N ASN A 391 -11.85 27.04 40.30
CA ASN A 391 -12.21 25.88 41.14
C ASN A 391 -11.54 24.55 40.73
N GLY A 392 -10.32 24.62 40.17
CA GLY A 392 -9.55 23.43 39.75
C GLY A 392 -9.91 22.89 38.36
N ARG A 393 -10.86 23.50 37.65
CA ARG A 393 -11.21 23.16 36.26
C ARG A 393 -10.83 24.28 35.31
N VAL A 394 -10.45 23.96 34.08
CA VAL A 394 -10.17 24.96 33.04
C VAL A 394 -11.40 25.82 32.74
N LYS A 395 -11.17 27.13 32.55
CA LYS A 395 -12.20 28.12 32.20
C LYS A 395 -11.79 28.99 31.01
N ALA A 396 -10.49 29.16 30.79
CA ALA A 396 -9.99 29.95 29.68
C ALA A 396 -8.61 29.49 29.22
N ILE A 397 -8.30 29.79 27.97
CA ILE A 397 -6.99 29.59 27.35
C ILE A 397 -6.39 30.94 26.96
N GLU A 398 -5.17 31.20 27.41
CA GLU A 398 -4.40 32.37 26.99
C GLU A 398 -3.48 31.97 25.84
N CYS A 399 -3.56 32.71 24.74
CA CYS A 399 -2.85 32.44 23.50
C CYS A 399 -2.06 33.66 23.03
N VAL A 400 -1.05 33.43 22.22
CA VAL A 400 -0.31 34.46 21.49
C VAL A 400 -0.48 34.27 19.98
N LYS A 401 -0.49 35.37 19.22
CA LYS A 401 -0.48 35.28 17.76
C LYS A 401 0.92 34.91 17.27
N MET A 402 0.97 34.08 16.25
CA MET A 402 2.21 33.65 15.61
C MET A 402 2.38 34.35 14.25
N LYS A 403 3.63 34.55 13.84
CA LYS A 403 4.02 34.83 12.46
C LYS A 403 4.91 33.69 11.98
N LEU A 404 4.86 33.38 10.69
CA LEU A 404 5.77 32.40 10.09
C LEU A 404 7.05 33.10 9.63
N THR A 405 8.19 32.47 9.88
CA THR A 405 9.46 32.85 9.25
C THR A 405 9.53 32.33 7.82
N GLU A 406 10.59 32.70 7.10
CA GLU A 406 10.94 31.99 5.88
C GLU A 406 11.16 30.48 6.18
N PRO A 407 10.88 29.60 5.20
CA PRO A 407 11.16 28.16 5.32
C PRO A 407 12.63 27.91 5.66
N ASP A 408 12.89 27.01 6.61
CA ASP A 408 14.24 26.54 6.90
C ASP A 408 14.65 25.38 5.99
N GLU A 409 15.82 24.76 6.23
CA GLU A 409 16.31 23.59 5.45
C GLU A 409 15.36 22.39 5.48
N SER A 410 14.44 22.30 6.44
CA SER A 410 13.39 21.26 6.47
C SER A 410 12.22 21.56 5.53
N GLY A 411 12.23 22.73 4.89
CA GLY A 411 11.16 23.23 4.03
C GLY A 411 9.94 23.75 4.78
N ARG A 412 9.95 23.73 6.13
CA ARG A 412 8.79 24.11 6.95
C ARG A 412 9.05 25.39 7.74
N PRO A 413 8.25 26.45 7.52
CA PRO A 413 8.33 27.68 8.30
C PRO A 413 8.26 27.48 9.82
N LYS A 414 9.14 28.18 10.55
CA LYS A 414 9.13 28.22 12.01
C LYS A 414 8.13 29.28 12.48
N PRO A 415 7.23 28.94 13.42
CA PRO A 415 6.35 29.94 14.01
C PRO A 415 7.08 30.73 15.09
N GLU A 416 6.98 32.06 15.03
CA GLU A 416 7.50 33.00 16.05
C GLU A 416 6.36 33.81 16.68
N PRO A 417 6.39 34.04 18.00
CA PRO A 417 5.38 34.85 18.67
C PRO A 417 5.45 36.30 18.23
N VAL A 418 4.30 36.92 17.97
CA VAL A 418 4.17 38.34 17.70
C VAL A 418 4.14 39.09 19.05
N PRO A 419 5.03 40.06 19.31
CA PRO A 419 4.99 40.85 20.54
C PRO A 419 3.63 41.54 20.75
N ASP A 420 3.23 41.71 22.02
CA ASP A 420 2.01 42.40 22.44
C ASP A 420 0.71 41.88 21.80
N SER A 421 0.68 40.58 21.45
CA SER A 421 -0.45 39.95 20.75
C SER A 421 -1.19 38.91 21.59
N VAL A 422 -1.01 38.92 22.91
CA VAL A 422 -1.67 37.99 23.83
C VAL A 422 -3.17 38.24 23.88
N PHE A 423 -3.95 37.17 23.79
CA PHE A 423 -5.41 37.20 23.90
C PHE A 423 -5.92 35.99 24.67
N THR A 424 -7.11 36.12 25.26
CA THR A 424 -7.73 35.07 26.07
C THR A 424 -9.05 34.66 25.45
N MET A 425 -9.37 33.37 25.51
CA MET A 425 -10.65 32.82 25.08
C MET A 425 -11.22 31.95 26.20
N GLU A 426 -12.52 32.08 26.46
CA GLU A 426 -13.23 31.21 27.40
C GLU A 426 -13.45 29.83 26.78
N VAL A 427 -13.22 28.77 27.56
CA VAL A 427 -13.36 27.37 27.16
C VAL A 427 -13.72 26.51 28.37
N ASP A 428 -14.55 25.49 28.15
CA ASP A 428 -14.97 24.53 29.18
C ASP A 428 -14.05 23.29 29.24
N ALA A 429 -13.37 22.99 28.13
CA ALA A 429 -12.35 21.96 28.04
C ALA A 429 -11.32 22.24 26.94
N VAL A 430 -10.15 21.63 27.09
CA VAL A 430 -9.04 21.68 26.14
C VAL A 430 -8.62 20.26 25.78
N ILE A 431 -8.40 19.99 24.50
CA ILE A 431 -7.89 18.71 24.00
C ILE A 431 -6.54 18.95 23.32
N ASN A 432 -5.47 18.40 23.90
CA ASN A 432 -4.10 18.55 23.42
C ASN A 432 -3.71 17.43 22.43
N ALA A 433 -3.53 17.76 21.15
CA ALA A 433 -3.21 16.83 20.06
C ALA A 433 -1.92 17.22 19.31
N LEU A 434 -0.82 17.45 20.05
CA LEU A 434 0.46 17.90 19.49
C LEU A 434 1.35 16.82 18.91
N GLY A 435 1.20 15.58 19.37
CA GLY A 435 2.03 14.45 18.96
C GLY A 435 2.01 13.34 20.00
N GLN A 436 2.75 12.28 19.69
CA GLN A 436 2.78 11.05 20.49
C GLN A 436 4.22 10.54 20.62
N GLU A 437 4.47 9.78 21.68
CA GLU A 437 5.73 9.08 21.91
C GLU A 437 5.52 7.62 22.32
N ALA A 438 6.55 6.80 22.15
CA ALA A 438 6.53 5.38 22.49
C ALA A 438 6.85 5.15 23.97
N ASP A 439 6.17 4.18 24.57
CA ASP A 439 6.44 3.70 25.93
C ASP A 439 7.24 2.39 25.85
N TRP A 440 8.55 2.48 26.11
CA TRP A 440 9.50 1.36 25.99
C TRP A 440 9.55 0.46 27.21
N ALA A 441 8.46 0.32 27.96
CA ALA A 441 8.38 -0.62 29.08
C ALA A 441 8.85 -2.04 28.71
N CYS A 442 8.67 -2.46 27.46
CA CYS A 442 9.09 -3.78 26.96
C CYS A 442 10.61 -3.98 26.82
N LEU A 443 11.41 -2.91 26.85
CA LEU A 443 12.87 -2.97 26.81
C LEU A 443 13.42 -3.05 28.23
N THR A 444 13.73 -4.27 28.65
CA THR A 444 14.39 -4.53 29.94
C THR A 444 15.92 -4.47 29.77
N PRO A 445 16.71 -4.37 30.87
CA PRO A 445 18.17 -4.24 30.80
C PRO A 445 18.91 -5.36 30.05
N GLU A 446 18.25 -6.49 29.82
CA GLU A 446 18.78 -7.63 29.07
C GLU A 446 18.70 -7.44 27.54
N CYS A 447 17.93 -6.46 27.06
CA CYS A 447 17.81 -6.14 25.64
C CYS A 447 18.97 -5.22 25.21
N ALA A 448 19.65 -5.57 24.12
CA ALA A 448 20.73 -4.75 23.56
C ALA A 448 20.24 -3.55 22.72
N CYS A 449 18.92 -3.39 22.56
CA CYS A 449 18.30 -2.35 21.73
C CYS A 449 18.67 -0.94 22.20
N THR A 450 18.95 -0.06 21.24
CA THR A 450 19.17 1.37 21.51
C THR A 450 18.02 2.22 20.97
N LEU A 451 17.84 3.41 21.56
CA LEU A 451 16.87 4.40 21.10
C LEU A 451 17.58 5.55 20.39
N SER A 452 16.90 6.15 19.41
CA SER A 452 17.32 7.38 18.74
C SER A 452 17.11 8.60 19.65
N ASP A 453 17.67 9.74 19.25
CA ASP A 453 17.40 11.04 19.92
C ASP A 453 15.91 11.43 19.92
N TRP A 454 15.11 10.80 19.05
CA TRP A 454 13.67 11.00 18.92
C TRP A 454 12.84 10.03 19.77
N GLY A 455 13.48 9.19 20.58
CA GLY A 455 12.79 8.21 21.42
C GLY A 455 12.18 7.04 20.65
N THR A 456 12.60 6.81 19.40
CA THR A 456 12.21 5.61 18.60
C THR A 456 13.31 4.55 18.65
N MET A 457 13.00 3.28 18.37
CA MET A 457 14.05 2.24 18.35
C MET A 457 14.96 2.41 17.15
N ASN A 458 16.28 2.31 17.37
CA ASN A 458 17.25 2.23 16.29
C ASN A 458 17.17 0.84 15.65
N VAL A 459 16.90 0.83 14.34
CA VAL A 459 16.87 -0.38 13.51
C VAL A 459 17.52 -0.11 12.16
N ASP A 460 18.00 -1.16 11.51
CA ASP A 460 18.37 -1.06 10.10
C ASP A 460 17.13 -0.74 9.25
N PRO A 461 17.15 0.28 8.38
CA PRO A 461 15.95 0.79 7.71
C PRO A 461 15.33 -0.19 6.70
N LEU A 462 16.10 -1.16 6.20
CA LEU A 462 15.62 -2.17 5.24
C LEU A 462 15.10 -3.42 5.95
N THR A 463 15.90 -3.93 6.88
CA THR A 463 15.67 -5.21 7.55
C THR A 463 14.87 -5.06 8.83
N LEU A 464 14.76 -3.85 9.38
CA LEU A 464 14.08 -3.54 10.64
C LEU A 464 14.67 -4.28 11.86
N GLN A 465 15.87 -4.82 11.73
CA GLN A 465 16.59 -5.49 12.81
C GLN A 465 17.20 -4.45 13.75
N SER A 466 17.07 -4.66 15.06
CA SER A 466 17.72 -3.82 16.07
C SER A 466 19.15 -4.27 16.36
N ASP A 467 19.80 -3.64 17.34
CA ASP A 467 21.11 -4.06 17.85
C ASP A 467 21.05 -5.43 18.58
N ASP A 468 19.87 -5.88 19.00
CA ASP A 468 19.65 -7.24 19.51
C ASP A 468 19.21 -8.15 18.34
N PRO A 469 20.02 -9.15 17.92
CA PRO A 469 19.81 -9.85 16.65
C PRO A 469 18.45 -10.53 16.47
N ASP A 470 17.79 -10.95 17.55
CA ASP A 470 16.49 -11.62 17.50
C ASP A 470 15.30 -10.65 17.69
N ILE A 471 15.55 -9.34 17.83
CA ILE A 471 14.54 -8.29 17.99
C ILE A 471 14.46 -7.42 16.73
N PHE A 472 13.24 -7.23 16.24
CA PHE A 472 12.90 -6.39 15.11
C PHE A 472 11.87 -5.35 15.54
N ALA A 473 11.85 -4.16 14.94
CA ALA A 473 10.86 -3.12 15.25
C ALA A 473 10.34 -2.40 14.00
N GLY A 474 9.05 -2.06 14.00
CA GLY A 474 8.42 -1.41 12.85
C GLY A 474 7.17 -0.64 13.22
N GLY A 475 6.64 0.11 12.24
CA GLY A 475 5.56 1.05 12.46
C GLY A 475 6.00 2.24 13.31
N ASP A 476 5.06 2.84 14.03
CA ASP A 476 5.31 4.10 14.73
C ASP A 476 6.40 4.01 15.80
N ALA A 477 6.63 2.82 16.36
CA ALA A 477 7.68 2.58 17.34
C ALA A 477 9.10 2.76 16.77
N ALA A 478 9.30 2.45 15.48
CA ALA A 478 10.60 2.62 14.81
C ALA A 478 10.70 3.94 14.04
N ARG A 479 9.59 4.39 13.43
CA ARG A 479 9.58 5.54 12.49
C ARG A 479 9.01 6.85 13.06
N GLY A 480 8.47 6.83 14.28
CA GLY A 480 7.60 7.88 14.81
C GLY A 480 6.20 7.79 14.20
N SER A 481 5.24 8.61 14.65
CA SER A 481 3.85 8.56 14.15
C SER A 481 3.78 8.72 12.62
N ARG A 482 3.34 7.65 11.95
CA ARG A 482 3.22 7.53 10.49
C ARG A 482 1.84 7.05 10.09
N THR A 483 1.66 6.75 8.82
CA THR A 483 0.39 6.27 8.26
C THR A 483 0.23 4.77 8.46
N VAL A 484 -1.02 4.29 8.45
CA VAL A 484 -1.32 2.85 8.57
C VAL A 484 -0.67 2.03 7.45
N ILE A 485 -0.60 2.56 6.24
CA ILE A 485 0.01 1.85 5.10
C ILE A 485 1.53 1.71 5.24
N GLU A 486 2.21 2.67 5.89
CA GLU A 486 3.63 2.54 6.25
C GLU A 486 3.86 1.49 7.33
N ALA A 487 2.97 1.43 8.35
CA ALA A 487 3.03 0.39 9.36
C ALA A 487 2.80 -1.02 8.76
N ILE A 488 1.90 -1.14 7.77
CA ILE A 488 1.69 -2.38 7.00
C ILE A 488 2.96 -2.74 6.22
N ALA A 489 3.59 -1.77 5.55
CA ALA A 489 4.84 -1.99 4.83
C ALA A 489 5.94 -2.51 5.76
N ASP A 490 6.10 -1.90 6.94
CA ASP A 490 7.06 -2.34 7.95
C ASP A 490 6.75 -3.74 8.47
N GLY A 491 5.48 -4.05 8.77
CA GLY A 491 5.07 -5.39 9.21
C GLY A 491 5.41 -6.47 8.17
N LYS A 492 5.24 -6.17 6.87
CA LYS A 492 5.63 -7.06 5.77
C LYS A 492 7.15 -7.25 5.72
N GLN A 493 7.93 -6.16 5.80
CA GLN A 493 9.38 -6.24 5.77
C GLN A 493 9.95 -6.97 6.99
N ALA A 494 9.37 -6.77 8.17
CA ALA A 494 9.74 -7.47 9.39
C ALA A 494 9.47 -8.98 9.28
N ALA A 495 8.32 -9.39 8.74
CA ALA A 495 8.03 -10.82 8.52
C ALA A 495 9.06 -11.49 7.60
N ILE A 496 9.47 -10.82 6.52
CA ILE A 496 10.54 -11.30 5.61
C ILE A 496 11.87 -11.42 6.36
N SER A 497 12.22 -10.42 7.18
CA SER A 497 13.45 -10.44 7.96
C SER A 497 13.47 -11.55 9.00
N ILE A 498 12.37 -11.75 9.72
CA ILE A 498 12.23 -12.80 10.73
C ILE A 498 12.32 -14.19 10.10
N ASP A 499 11.63 -14.43 8.98
CA ASP A 499 11.76 -15.71 8.26
C ASP A 499 13.20 -15.99 7.84
N ARG A 500 13.89 -14.98 7.28
CA ARG A 500 15.28 -15.13 6.85
C ARG A 500 16.23 -15.31 8.04
N PHE A 501 15.99 -14.60 9.14
CA PHE A 501 16.77 -14.71 10.37
C PHE A 501 16.69 -16.14 10.94
N ILE A 502 15.48 -16.67 11.12
CA ILE A 502 15.27 -18.03 11.64
C ILE A 502 15.91 -19.08 10.71
N LEU A 503 15.86 -18.87 9.40
CA LEU A 503 16.46 -19.75 8.41
C LEU A 503 17.98 -19.55 8.21
N GLY A 504 18.60 -18.58 8.90
CA GLY A 504 20.03 -18.27 8.75
C GLY A 504 20.41 -17.75 7.36
N ARG A 505 19.49 -17.06 6.68
CA ARG A 505 19.67 -16.48 5.34
C ARG A 505 20.05 -15.01 5.41
N ASP A 506 20.62 -14.50 4.31
CA ASP A 506 20.93 -13.08 4.17
C ASP A 506 19.66 -12.22 4.21
N LEU A 507 19.61 -11.28 5.16
CA LEU A 507 18.46 -10.43 5.39
C LEU A 507 18.23 -9.40 4.27
N ARG A 508 19.25 -9.04 3.49
CA ARG A 508 19.21 -7.95 2.49
C ARG A 508 19.02 -8.45 1.06
N LEU A 509 19.41 -9.68 0.75
CA LEU A 509 19.45 -10.22 -0.61
C LEU A 509 18.15 -9.97 -1.38
N GLY A 510 18.25 -9.22 -2.49
CA GLY A 510 17.16 -8.93 -3.43
C GLY A 510 16.08 -7.94 -2.94
N ARG A 511 16.30 -7.25 -1.81
CA ARG A 511 15.31 -6.32 -1.21
C ARG A 511 15.56 -4.85 -1.55
N ASP A 512 16.77 -4.48 -1.92
CA ASP A 512 17.13 -3.12 -2.38
C ASP A 512 16.66 -2.89 -3.83
N GLN A 513 15.35 -2.94 -4.07
CA GLN A 513 14.77 -2.72 -5.39
C GLN A 513 14.43 -1.25 -5.59
N VAL A 514 14.95 -0.67 -6.66
CA VAL A 514 14.51 0.65 -7.13
C VAL A 514 13.34 0.43 -8.08
N PHE A 515 12.27 1.18 -7.87
CA PHE A 515 11.10 1.20 -8.75
C PHE A 515 11.17 2.43 -9.66
N PRO A 516 11.87 2.37 -10.81
CA PRO A 516 11.83 3.45 -11.78
C PRO A 516 10.37 3.75 -12.15
N THR A 517 9.96 5.01 -12.11
CA THR A 517 8.57 5.42 -12.34
C THR A 517 8.38 6.02 -13.71
N ILE A 518 7.26 5.69 -14.36
CA ILE A 518 6.83 6.38 -15.58
C ILE A 518 6.23 7.73 -15.18
N THR A 519 6.89 8.83 -15.57
CA THR A 519 6.47 10.21 -15.23
C THR A 519 5.69 10.90 -16.33
N ASP A 520 5.91 10.51 -17.60
CA ASP A 520 5.26 11.15 -18.74
C ASP A 520 4.70 10.12 -19.74
N PRO A 521 3.60 9.44 -19.39
CA PRO A 521 2.89 8.57 -20.31
C PRO A 521 2.18 9.40 -21.40
N GLN A 522 1.76 8.77 -22.49
CA GLN A 522 0.93 9.41 -23.51
C GLN A 522 -0.42 9.82 -22.92
N LYS A 523 -0.69 11.12 -22.86
CA LYS A 523 -1.89 11.70 -22.22
C LYS A 523 -2.91 12.16 -23.25
N GLU A 524 -2.46 12.49 -24.46
CA GLU A 524 -3.24 13.15 -25.51
C GLU A 524 -4.32 12.25 -26.13
N VAL A 525 -4.19 10.93 -25.97
CA VAL A 525 -5.15 9.94 -26.49
C VAL A 525 -6.36 9.75 -25.58
N TYR A 526 -6.36 10.34 -24.38
CA TYR A 526 -7.41 10.15 -23.39
C TYR A 526 -8.32 11.38 -23.28
N ASN A 527 -9.62 11.13 -23.20
CA ASN A 527 -10.63 12.16 -22.98
C ASN A 527 -10.68 12.58 -21.51
N LYS A 528 -11.05 13.85 -21.26
CA LYS A 528 -11.36 14.35 -19.92
C LYS A 528 -12.69 13.77 -19.45
N ILE A 529 -12.71 13.20 -18.26
CA ILE A 529 -13.88 12.58 -17.60
C ILE A 529 -13.84 12.97 -16.13
N ASP A 530 -14.97 13.48 -15.63
CA ASP A 530 -15.12 13.89 -14.23
C ASP A 530 -14.89 12.71 -13.28
N ARG A 531 -14.23 12.98 -12.15
CA ARG A 531 -14.01 11.97 -11.11
C ARG A 531 -15.31 11.65 -10.40
N VAL A 532 -15.56 10.36 -10.22
CA VAL A 532 -16.68 9.87 -9.41
C VAL A 532 -16.49 10.31 -7.96
N GLN A 533 -17.50 10.99 -7.42
CA GLN A 533 -17.47 11.52 -6.06
C GLN A 533 -17.97 10.47 -5.05
N MET A 534 -17.27 10.32 -3.93
CA MET A 534 -17.69 9.45 -2.83
C MET A 534 -19.02 9.95 -2.23
N PRO A 535 -20.08 9.14 -2.20
CA PRO A 535 -21.29 9.51 -1.49
C PRO A 535 -21.03 9.59 0.02
N CYS A 536 -21.32 10.74 0.62
CA CYS A 536 -21.17 10.96 2.06
C CYS A 536 -22.52 11.25 2.75
N LEU A 537 -22.56 11.08 4.07
CA LEU A 537 -23.67 11.57 4.90
C LEU A 537 -23.76 13.10 4.84
N ASP A 538 -24.96 13.63 5.05
CA ASP A 538 -25.17 15.07 5.14
C ASP A 538 -24.44 15.67 6.37
N PRO A 539 -23.75 16.81 6.27
CA PRO A 539 -23.02 17.40 7.39
C PRO A 539 -23.85 17.60 8.67
N GLN A 540 -25.15 17.91 8.58
CA GLN A 540 -26.02 18.08 9.74
C GLN A 540 -26.38 16.74 10.41
N ALA A 541 -26.30 15.64 9.68
CA ALA A 541 -26.41 14.29 10.22
C ALA A 541 -25.07 13.85 10.85
N ARG A 542 -23.94 14.15 10.20
CA ARG A 542 -22.58 13.79 10.67
C ARG A 542 -22.32 14.23 12.11
N ILE A 543 -22.73 15.44 12.48
CA ILE A 543 -22.50 16.00 13.83
C ILE A 543 -23.36 15.36 14.93
N LYS A 544 -24.33 14.49 14.59
CA LYS A 544 -25.29 13.91 15.54
C LYS A 544 -25.12 12.42 15.77
N SER A 545 -24.32 11.74 14.94
CA SER A 545 -24.11 10.30 15.05
C SER A 545 -22.66 9.91 14.79
N PHE A 546 -22.34 8.69 15.19
CA PHE A 546 -21.08 8.03 14.91
C PHE A 546 -21.20 7.06 13.72
N ASP A 547 -22.23 7.24 12.90
CA ASP A 547 -22.44 6.45 11.68
C ASP A 547 -21.32 6.74 10.67
N GLU A 548 -20.96 5.73 9.87
CA GLU A 548 -19.91 5.85 8.86
C GLU A 548 -20.24 6.99 7.87
N VAL A 549 -19.32 7.96 7.75
CA VAL A 549 -19.54 9.18 6.96
C VAL A 549 -19.59 8.89 5.47
N GLN A 550 -18.60 8.15 4.98
CA GLN A 550 -18.50 7.75 3.58
C GLN A 550 -19.28 6.45 3.36
N LYS A 551 -20.19 6.42 2.38
CA LYS A 551 -21.10 5.28 2.13
C LYS A 551 -20.55 4.21 1.18
N GLY A 552 -19.40 4.47 0.56
CA GLY A 552 -18.84 3.61 -0.48
C GLY A 552 -19.44 3.90 -1.87
N LEU A 553 -18.76 3.38 -2.90
CA LEU A 553 -19.21 3.45 -4.29
C LEU A 553 -20.09 2.26 -4.64
N THR A 554 -20.99 2.42 -5.61
CA THR A 554 -21.70 1.28 -6.21
C THR A 554 -20.83 0.59 -7.26
N GLU A 555 -21.21 -0.63 -7.66
CA GLU A 555 -20.50 -1.37 -8.72
C GLU A 555 -20.41 -0.56 -10.03
N GLU A 556 -21.51 0.08 -10.44
CA GLU A 556 -21.56 0.89 -11.65
C GLU A 556 -20.61 2.10 -11.57
N MET A 557 -20.58 2.78 -10.43
CA MET A 557 -19.67 3.89 -10.13
C MET A 557 -18.20 3.43 -10.16
N VAL A 558 -17.90 2.25 -9.64
CA VAL A 558 -16.54 1.69 -9.65
C VAL A 558 -16.12 1.33 -11.06
N LEU A 559 -16.99 0.74 -11.88
CA LEU A 559 -16.70 0.44 -13.27
C LEU A 559 -16.42 1.71 -14.08
N GLU A 560 -17.19 2.78 -13.85
CA GLU A 560 -16.97 4.09 -14.47
C GLU A 560 -15.62 4.69 -14.05
N GLU A 561 -15.35 4.74 -12.75
CA GLU A 561 -14.13 5.31 -12.20
C GLU A 561 -12.88 4.50 -12.58
N ALA A 562 -12.95 3.16 -12.58
CA ALA A 562 -11.82 2.31 -12.92
C ALA A 562 -11.43 2.43 -14.42
N LYS A 563 -12.40 2.63 -15.32
CA LYS A 563 -12.16 2.89 -16.75
C LYS A 563 -11.42 4.21 -17.01
N ARG A 564 -11.33 5.09 -16.01
CA ARG A 564 -10.49 6.29 -16.08
C ARG A 564 -9.00 5.96 -16.01
N CYS A 565 -8.57 4.78 -15.55
CA CYS A 565 -7.15 4.47 -15.46
C CYS A 565 -6.46 4.46 -16.85
N ILE A 566 -5.43 5.27 -17.02
CA ILE A 566 -4.65 5.35 -18.28
C ILE A 566 -3.57 4.28 -18.42
N SER A 567 -3.51 3.31 -17.49
CA SER A 567 -2.59 2.18 -17.52
C SER A 567 -1.10 2.56 -17.73
N CYS A 568 -0.67 3.63 -17.06
CA CYS A 568 0.67 4.23 -17.21
C CYS A 568 1.84 3.44 -16.59
N GLY A 569 1.66 2.17 -16.20
CA GLY A 569 2.69 1.32 -15.56
C GLY A 569 3.00 0.03 -16.32
N THR A 570 3.22 -1.07 -15.57
CA THR A 570 3.55 -2.42 -16.06
C THR A 570 2.75 -2.77 -17.30
N CYS A 571 3.44 -2.70 -18.43
CA CYS A 571 2.91 -3.07 -19.72
C CYS A 571 3.04 -4.60 -19.91
N CYS A 572 2.24 -5.19 -20.82
CA CYS A 572 2.43 -6.56 -21.29
C CYS A 572 3.87 -6.89 -21.73
N VAL A 573 4.64 -5.87 -22.14
CA VAL A 573 6.07 -5.95 -22.43
C VAL A 573 6.89 -6.27 -21.18
N GLN A 574 6.67 -5.55 -20.09
CA GLN A 574 7.38 -5.72 -18.81
C GLN A 574 6.92 -6.96 -18.04
N ALA A 575 5.65 -7.35 -18.19
CA ALA A 575 5.12 -8.54 -17.56
C ALA A 575 5.75 -9.83 -18.09
N CYS A 576 6.36 -9.80 -19.28
CA CYS A 576 6.97 -10.98 -19.87
C CYS A 576 8.31 -11.32 -19.18
N PRO A 577 8.42 -12.45 -18.46
CA PRO A 577 9.66 -12.81 -17.74
C PRO A 577 10.81 -13.21 -18.67
N TYR A 578 10.53 -13.38 -19.97
CA TYR A 578 11.48 -13.80 -20.99
C TYR A 578 11.88 -12.67 -21.95
N ASP A 579 11.39 -11.45 -21.74
CA ASP A 579 11.68 -10.28 -22.59
C ASP A 579 11.37 -10.49 -24.10
N VAL A 580 10.34 -11.29 -24.41
CA VAL A 580 9.95 -11.62 -25.80
C VAL A 580 8.93 -10.65 -26.40
N MET A 581 8.20 -9.93 -25.54
CA MET A 581 7.16 -8.98 -25.95
C MET A 581 7.82 -7.64 -26.28
N GLN A 582 7.44 -7.00 -27.40
CA GLN A 582 7.98 -5.70 -27.78
C GLN A 582 6.87 -4.76 -28.28
N PHE A 583 7.20 -3.50 -28.52
CA PHE A 583 6.34 -2.57 -29.27
C PHE A 583 6.90 -2.34 -30.67
N ASN A 584 5.99 -2.25 -31.64
CA ASN A 584 6.30 -1.68 -32.94
C ASN A 584 6.25 -0.15 -32.83
N HIS A 585 7.36 0.53 -33.14
CA HIS A 585 7.46 1.99 -33.03
C HIS A 585 6.63 2.76 -34.06
N ASP A 586 6.29 2.13 -35.19
CA ASP A 586 5.51 2.76 -36.25
C ASP A 586 4.01 2.69 -35.94
N THR A 587 3.54 1.53 -35.46
CA THR A 587 2.12 1.30 -35.15
C THR A 587 1.77 1.57 -33.71
N LEU A 588 2.77 1.69 -32.84
CA LEU A 588 2.65 1.78 -31.38
C LEU A 588 1.93 0.57 -30.75
N LYS A 589 1.85 -0.57 -31.44
CA LYS A 589 1.18 -1.78 -30.94
C LYS A 589 2.17 -2.81 -30.43
N ALA A 590 1.74 -3.61 -29.46
CA ALA A 590 2.54 -4.73 -28.98
C ALA A 590 2.78 -5.72 -30.14
N VAL A 591 3.91 -6.41 -30.12
CA VAL A 591 4.27 -7.45 -31.08
C VAL A 591 4.94 -8.60 -30.32
N LYS A 592 4.60 -9.83 -30.73
CA LYS A 592 5.17 -11.06 -30.19
C LYS A 592 4.94 -12.21 -31.16
N CYS A 593 5.64 -13.32 -30.95
CA CYS A 593 5.39 -14.53 -31.71
C CYS A 593 3.99 -15.07 -31.38
N ASP A 594 3.26 -15.49 -32.41
CA ASP A 594 1.94 -16.15 -32.35
C ASP A 594 1.99 -17.55 -32.98
N LEU A 595 3.20 -18.07 -33.21
CA LEU A 595 3.48 -19.30 -33.96
C LEU A 595 2.94 -19.29 -35.41
N CYS A 596 2.89 -18.13 -36.05
CA CYS A 596 2.37 -17.95 -37.41
C CYS A 596 0.97 -18.57 -37.54
N VAL A 597 0.03 -18.12 -36.70
CA VAL A 597 -1.32 -18.70 -36.59
C VAL A 597 -2.03 -18.81 -37.94
N ASP A 598 -1.88 -17.81 -38.82
CA ASP A 598 -2.47 -17.81 -40.16
C ASP A 598 -1.91 -18.92 -41.05
N LYS A 599 -0.58 -19.10 -41.05
CA LYS A 599 0.09 -20.21 -41.75
C LYS A 599 -0.36 -21.57 -41.23
N ARG A 600 -0.48 -21.70 -39.92
CA ARG A 600 -0.98 -22.93 -39.30
C ARG A 600 -2.41 -23.24 -39.72
N GLY A 601 -3.27 -22.21 -39.82
CA GLY A 601 -4.62 -22.33 -40.36
C GLY A 601 -4.65 -22.91 -41.77
N ASN A 602 -3.60 -22.63 -42.56
CA ASN A 602 -3.40 -23.15 -43.91
C ASN A 602 -2.58 -24.46 -43.97
N ASN A 603 -2.32 -25.10 -42.82
CA ASN A 603 -1.50 -26.30 -42.70
C ASN A 603 -0.03 -26.13 -43.16
N GLU A 604 0.49 -24.91 -43.02
CA GLU A 604 1.88 -24.56 -43.31
C GLU A 604 2.72 -24.48 -42.02
N ALA A 605 4.02 -24.71 -42.13
CA ALA A 605 4.93 -24.58 -41.01
C ALA A 605 5.32 -23.11 -40.74
N PRO A 606 5.66 -22.74 -39.48
CA PRO A 606 6.11 -21.40 -39.16
C PRO A 606 7.30 -20.93 -40.03
N ALA A 607 7.35 -19.64 -40.34
CA ALA A 607 8.36 -19.06 -41.23
C ALA A 607 9.78 -19.31 -40.71
N CYS A 608 10.01 -19.09 -39.42
CA CYS A 608 11.31 -19.26 -38.75
C CYS A 608 11.84 -20.70 -38.79
N PHE A 609 10.96 -21.69 -38.66
CA PHE A 609 11.30 -23.12 -38.82
C PHE A 609 11.68 -23.44 -40.27
N SER A 610 10.90 -22.93 -41.22
CA SER A 610 11.05 -23.24 -42.65
C SER A 610 12.38 -22.76 -43.24
N VAL A 611 12.92 -21.66 -42.71
CA VAL A 611 14.16 -21.03 -43.22
C VAL A 611 15.43 -21.39 -42.44
N CYS A 612 15.33 -22.13 -41.33
CA CYS A 612 16.49 -22.40 -40.47
C CYS A 612 17.52 -23.28 -41.20
N PRO A 613 18.72 -22.75 -41.57
CA PRO A 613 19.66 -23.47 -42.43
C PRO A 613 20.34 -24.65 -41.71
N VAL A 614 20.51 -24.52 -40.39
CA VAL A 614 21.15 -25.51 -39.51
C VAL A 614 20.13 -26.40 -38.79
N ARG A 615 18.83 -26.22 -39.05
CA ARG A 615 17.72 -26.97 -38.43
C ARG A 615 17.77 -27.00 -36.89
N CYS A 616 18.24 -25.91 -36.27
CA CYS A 616 18.23 -25.76 -34.82
C CYS A 616 16.85 -25.42 -34.23
N ILE A 617 15.88 -25.03 -35.07
CA ILE A 617 14.49 -24.80 -34.69
C ILE A 617 13.68 -26.02 -35.13
N PHE A 618 12.92 -26.60 -34.20
CA PHE A 618 12.03 -27.73 -34.42
C PHE A 618 10.57 -27.30 -34.29
N TRP A 619 9.72 -27.88 -35.14
CA TRP A 619 8.26 -27.67 -35.15
C TRP A 619 7.57 -29.03 -35.20
N GLY A 620 6.77 -29.34 -34.17
CA GLY A 620 6.10 -30.63 -34.08
C GLY A 620 5.77 -31.04 -32.64
N ASP A 621 5.62 -32.34 -32.42
CA ASP A 621 5.42 -32.92 -31.09
C ASP A 621 6.74 -32.92 -30.29
N PRO A 622 6.78 -32.39 -29.05
CA PRO A 622 7.97 -32.47 -28.21
C PRO A 622 8.54 -33.87 -27.99
N GLU A 623 7.73 -34.93 -28.02
CA GLU A 623 8.22 -36.30 -27.87
C GLU A 623 9.02 -36.76 -29.09
N GLU A 624 8.62 -36.36 -30.31
CA GLU A 624 9.36 -36.62 -31.55
C GLU A 624 10.75 -35.96 -31.52
N TYR A 625 10.85 -34.78 -30.89
CA TYR A 625 12.13 -34.09 -30.70
C TYR A 625 13.07 -34.84 -29.76
N LYS A 626 12.57 -35.41 -28.64
CA LYS A 626 13.41 -36.18 -27.70
C LYS A 626 14.05 -37.40 -28.36
N GLU A 627 13.34 -38.03 -29.27
CA GLU A 627 13.83 -39.18 -30.03
C GLU A 627 14.89 -38.76 -31.07
N ALA A 628 14.72 -37.60 -31.70
CA ALA A 628 15.69 -37.02 -32.63
C ALA A 628 16.99 -36.55 -31.95
N VAL A 629 16.93 -35.99 -30.75
CA VAL A 629 18.12 -35.50 -30.01
C VAL A 629 18.89 -36.64 -29.33
N ARG A 630 18.26 -37.76 -28.97
CA ARG A 630 18.97 -38.94 -28.43
C ARG A 630 19.93 -39.61 -29.42
N ILE A 631 19.79 -39.31 -30.72
CA ILE A 631 20.57 -39.91 -31.82
C ILE A 631 21.76 -39.02 -32.22
N LEU A 632 21.80 -37.77 -31.74
CA LEU A 632 22.90 -36.80 -31.91
C LEU A 632 23.80 -36.79 -30.67
#